data_AF-A0AAX3KY00-F1
#
_entry.id   AF-A0AAX3KY00-F1
#
_cell.length_a   1.000
_cell.length_b   1.000
_cell.length_c   1.000
_cell.angle_alpha   90.00
_cell.angle_beta   90.00
_cell.angle_gamma   90.00
#
_symmetry.space_group_name_H-M   'P 1'
#
loop_
_entity.id
_entity.type
_entity.pdbx_description
1 polymer ?
#
loop_
_entity_poly.entity_id
_entity_poly.type
_entity_poly.pdbx_seq_one_letter_code
_entity_poly.pdbx_strand_id
1 'polypeptide(L)'
;MKNGLESAGRALSQGLAGYRVELRRLNLNEILVAVYHAHQSIKLTQRILTNEQASNPFLLNTVVAAMRVEADAVGLFIEIPIAQDCLTA
;
A
#
# COMPACT_ATOMS: atom_id res chain seq x y z
N MET A 1 -23.45 0.73 -8.16
CA MET A 1 -22.39 0.74 -7.13
C MET A 1 -20.97 0.54 -7.70
N LYS A 2 -20.67 0.99 -8.93
CA LYS A 2 -19.31 0.85 -9.51
C LYS A 2 -18.33 1.95 -9.02
N ASN A 3 -18.84 3.16 -8.81
CA ASN A 3 -18.00 4.35 -8.59
C ASN A 3 -17.20 4.36 -7.26
N GLY A 4 -17.72 3.75 -6.18
CA GLY A 4 -17.07 3.82 -4.86
C GLY A 4 -15.78 2.98 -4.79
N LEU A 5 -15.83 1.75 -5.32
CA LEU A 5 -14.67 0.84 -5.32
C LEU A 5 -13.59 1.27 -6.33
N GLU A 6 -14.01 1.80 -7.49
CA GLU A 6 -13.07 2.38 -8.47
C GLU A 6 -12.38 3.62 -7.87
N SER A 7 -13.12 4.47 -7.16
CA SER A 7 -12.55 5.60 -6.41
C SER A 7 -11.58 5.11 -5.33
N ALA A 8 -11.87 3.99 -4.68
CA ALA A 8 -11.01 3.45 -3.65
C ALA A 8 -9.66 2.96 -4.19
N GLY A 9 -9.70 2.22 -5.31
CA GLY A 9 -8.50 1.78 -6.01
C GLY A 9 -7.63 2.95 -6.47
N ARG A 10 -8.25 4.05 -6.93
CA ARG A 10 -7.52 5.27 -7.30
C ARG A 10 -6.86 5.96 -6.11
N ALA A 11 -7.58 6.12 -4.99
CA ALA A 11 -7.04 6.73 -3.79
C ALA A 11 -5.84 5.95 -3.25
N LEU A 12 -5.94 4.61 -3.20
CA LEU A 12 -4.86 3.72 -2.80
C LEU A 12 -3.66 3.82 -3.74
N SER A 13 -3.90 3.80 -5.06
CA SER A 13 -2.82 3.88 -6.06
C SER A 13 -2.09 5.23 -6.01
N GLN A 14 -2.82 6.34 -5.84
CA GLN A 14 -2.22 7.67 -5.83
C GLN A 14 -1.54 7.98 -4.50
N GLY A 15 -2.18 7.71 -3.36
CA GLY A 15 -1.63 8.05 -2.06
C GLY A 15 -0.46 7.17 -1.63
N LEU A 16 -0.36 5.95 -2.18
CA LEU A 16 0.75 5.03 -1.95
C LEU A 16 1.68 4.91 -3.17
N ALA A 17 1.68 5.93 -4.04
CA ALA A 17 2.58 5.96 -5.20
C ALA A 17 4.05 5.80 -4.76
N GLY A 18 4.78 4.94 -5.48
CA GLY A 18 6.15 4.54 -5.12
C GLY A 18 6.22 3.29 -4.25
N TYR A 19 5.09 2.74 -3.80
CA TYR A 19 5.02 1.44 -3.13
C TYR A 19 4.28 0.41 -3.99
N ARG A 20 4.56 -0.87 -3.77
CA ARG A 20 3.75 -1.95 -4.34
C ARG A 20 2.59 -2.22 -3.39
N VAL A 21 1.35 -2.10 -3.87
CA VAL A 21 0.14 -2.30 -3.07
C VAL A 21 -0.59 -3.54 -3.55
N GLU A 22 -0.91 -4.45 -2.63
CA GLU A 22 -1.71 -5.63 -2.89
C GLU A 22 -3.03 -5.55 -2.14
N LEU A 23 -4.11 -5.91 -2.84
CA LEU A 23 -5.47 -5.93 -2.31
C LEU A 23 -6.00 -7.36 -2.34
N ARG A 24 -6.48 -7.84 -1.19
CA ARG A 24 -7.08 -9.17 -1.10
C ARG A 24 -8.39 -9.09 -0.32
N ARG A 25 -9.48 -9.51 -0.95
CA ARG A 25 -10.76 -9.69 -0.24
C ARG A 25 -10.62 -10.83 0.77
N LEU A 26 -10.90 -10.56 2.05
CA LEU A 26 -10.87 -11.57 3.12
C LEU A 26 -12.23 -12.23 3.28
N ASN A 27 -13.31 -11.44 3.23
CA ASN A 27 -14.68 -11.91 3.28
C ASN A 27 -15.62 -10.91 2.58
N LEU A 28 -16.93 -11.04 2.81
CA LEU A 28 -17.91 -10.16 2.15
C LEU A 28 -17.74 -8.69 2.53
N ASN A 29 -17.27 -8.38 3.73
CA ASN A 29 -17.19 -7.03 4.28
C ASN A 29 -15.75 -6.48 4.41
N GLU A 30 -14.73 -7.32 4.32
CA GLU A 30 -13.34 -6.95 4.64
C GLU A 30 -12.38 -7.17 3.47
N ILE A 31 -11.47 -6.21 3.33
CA ILE A 31 -10.41 -6.17 2.32
C ILE A 31 -9.08 -5.95 3.05
N LEU A 32 -8.13 -6.86 2.88
CA LEU A 32 -6.75 -6.65 3.27
C LEU A 32 -6.06 -5.75 2.25
N VAL A 33 -5.43 -4.70 2.75
CA VAL A 33 -4.48 -3.85 2.01
C VAL A 33 -3.10 -4.12 2.58
N ALA A 34 -2.19 -4.59 1.75
CA ALA A 34 -0.80 -4.79 2.11
C ALA A 34 0.11 -3.91 1.24
N VAL A 35 1.05 -3.23 1.89
CA VAL A 35 2.00 -2.32 1.25
C VAL A 35 3.39 -2.94 1.34
N TYR A 36 4.06 -3.02 0.20
CA TYR A 36 5.36 -3.62 0.03
C TYR A 36 6.35 -2.60 -0.52
N HIS A 37 7.63 -2.87 -0.30
CA HIS A 37 8.70 -2.16 -0.98
C HIS A 37 8.54 -2.28 -2.51
N ALA A 38 8.90 -1.21 -3.25
CA ALA A 38 8.66 -1.13 -4.69
C ALA A 38 9.36 -2.24 -5.49
N HIS A 39 10.58 -2.60 -5.07
CA HIS A 39 11.48 -3.47 -5.81
C HIS A 39 11.81 -4.78 -5.10
N GLN A 40 11.34 -4.95 -3.86
CA GLN A 40 11.68 -6.11 -3.03
C GLN A 40 10.40 -6.71 -2.44
N SER A 41 10.42 -8.01 -2.19
CA SER A 41 9.30 -8.71 -1.55
C SER A 41 9.27 -8.50 -0.03
N ILE A 42 9.44 -7.25 0.41
CA ILE A 42 9.40 -6.84 1.82
C ILE A 42 8.07 -6.14 2.08
N LYS A 43 7.31 -6.66 3.04
CA LYS A 43 6.06 -6.05 3.49
C LYS A 43 6.36 -4.96 4.51
N LEU A 44 5.87 -3.76 4.27
CA LEU A 44 6.11 -2.58 5.11
C LEU A 44 5.00 -2.38 6.15
N THR A 45 3.75 -2.42 5.68
CA THR A 45 2.56 -2.32 6.54
C THR A 45 1.39 -3.08 5.92
N GLN A 46 0.37 -3.38 6.72
CA GLN A 46 -0.88 -3.92 6.25
C GLN A 46 -2.03 -3.44 7.13
N ARG A 47 -3.22 -3.30 6.54
CA ARG A 47 -4.46 -2.98 7.26
C ARG A 47 -5.63 -3.74 6.67
N ILE A 48 -6.61 -4.03 7.52
CA ILE A 48 -7.92 -4.53 7.10
C ILE A 48 -8.84 -3.32 7.00
N LEU A 49 -9.42 -3.15 5.81
CA LEU A 49 -10.44 -2.16 5.51
C LEU A 49 -11.81 -2.84 5.46
N THR A 50 -12.82 -2.21 6.03
CA THR A 50 -14.20 -2.59 5.76
C THR A 50 -14.69 -1.98 4.45
N ASN A 51 -15.73 -2.55 3.84
CA ASN A 51 -16.38 -1.96 2.67
C ASN A 51 -16.91 -0.56 2.95
N GLU A 52 -17.37 -0.30 4.18
CA GLU A 52 -17.81 1.03 4.60
C GLU A 52 -16.67 2.04 4.51
N GLN A 53 -15.50 1.71 5.08
CA GLN A 53 -14.30 2.53 4.98
C GLN A 53 -13.83 2.71 3.53
N ALA A 54 -13.85 1.65 2.72
CA ALA A 54 -13.47 1.71 1.32
C ALA A 54 -14.43 2.57 0.47
N SER A 55 -15.70 2.60 0.82
CA SER A 55 -16.73 3.38 0.12
C SER A 55 -16.79 4.84 0.55
N ASN A 56 -16.18 5.21 1.68
CA ASN A 56 -16.15 6.56 2.21
C ASN A 56 -14.81 7.24 1.88
N PRO A 57 -14.77 8.27 1.00
CA PRO A 57 -13.53 8.92 0.59
C PRO A 57 -12.72 9.53 1.74
N PHE A 58 -13.38 10.06 2.78
CA PHE A 58 -12.69 10.69 3.92
C PHE A 58 -12.00 9.65 4.82
N LEU A 59 -12.70 8.55 5.11
CA LEU A 59 -12.14 7.45 5.88
C LEU A 59 -11.01 6.78 5.11
N LEU A 60 -11.22 6.53 3.81
CA LEU A 60 -10.20 5.94 2.96
C LEU A 60 -8.94 6.80 2.87
N ASN A 61 -9.08 8.12 2.64
CA ASN A 61 -7.93 9.03 2.58
C ASN A 61 -7.16 9.05 3.91
N THR A 62 -7.86 9.02 5.04
CA THR A 62 -7.24 8.92 6.37
C THR A 62 -6.42 7.64 6.50
N VAL A 63 -6.97 6.50 6.05
CA VAL A 63 -6.25 5.22 6.08
C VAL A 63 -5.05 5.25 5.15
N VAL A 64 -5.20 5.74 3.92
CA VAL A 64 -4.11 5.84 2.94
C VAL A 64 -2.98 6.71 3.48
N ALA A 65 -3.29 7.87 4.08
CA ALA A 65 -2.29 8.75 4.68
C ALA A 65 -1.55 8.07 5.85
N ALA A 66 -2.27 7.36 6.72
CA ALA A 66 -1.65 6.63 7.81
C ALA A 66 -0.74 5.49 7.31
N MET A 67 -1.19 4.71 6.33
CA MET A 67 -0.39 3.65 5.72
C MET A 67 0.85 4.19 5.02
N ARG A 68 0.76 5.39 4.42
CA ARG A 68 1.91 6.07 3.82
C ARG A 68 2.97 6.40 4.86
N VAL A 69 2.58 7.03 5.97
CA VAL A 69 3.50 7.36 7.08
C VAL A 69 4.16 6.10 7.66
N GLU A 70 3.40 5.03 7.86
CA GLU A 70 3.93 3.74 8.32
C GLU A 70 4.93 3.14 7.31
N ALA A 71 4.59 3.15 6.02
CA ALA A 71 5.44 2.63 4.97
C ALA A 71 6.75 3.44 4.82
N ASP A 72 6.68 4.76 4.86
CA ASP A 72 7.86 5.64 4.82
C ASP A 72 8.74 5.42 6.05
N ALA A 73 8.14 5.30 7.24
CA ALA A 73 8.89 5.05 8.47
C ALA A 73 9.64 3.71 8.44
N VAL A 74 9.00 2.63 7.98
CA VAL A 74 9.65 1.32 7.86
C VAL A 74 10.66 1.32 6.72
N GLY A 75 10.35 1.97 5.60
CA GLY A 75 11.19 2.05 4.41
C GLY A 75 12.56 2.69 4.68
N LEU A 76 12.66 3.62 5.63
CA LEU A 76 13.93 4.25 6.03
C LEU A 76 14.96 3.24 6.55
N PHE A 77 14.52 2.11 7.11
CA PHE A 77 15.39 1.09 7.68
C PHE A 77 15.75 -0.03 6.71
N ILE A 78 15.25 0.05 5.47
CA ILE A 78 15.54 -0.95 4.44
C ILE A 78 16.71 -0.43 3.62
N GLU A 79 17.89 -0.99 3.86
CA GLU A 79 19.02 -0.82 2.96
C GLU A 79 18.66 -1.48 1.62
N ILE A 80 18.62 -0.68 0.55
CA ILE A 80 18.55 -1.22 -0.80
C ILE A 80 19.97 -1.73 -1.08
N PRO A 81 20.19 -3.05 -1.23
CA PRO A 81 21.49 -3.54 -1.66
C PRO A 81 21.69 -2.97 -3.07
N ILE A 82 22.58 -1.99 -3.17
CA ILE A 82 23.12 -1.56 -4.45
C ILE A 82 23.86 -2.80 -4.94
N ALA A 83 23.36 -3.43 -6.00
CA ALA A 83 24.08 -4.53 -6.63
C ALA A 83 25.46 -3.99 -7.06
N GLN A 84 26.51 -4.31 -6.29
CA GLN A 84 27.91 -4.04 -6.64
C GLN A 84 28.42 -5.04 -7.69
N ASP A 85 27.56 -5.53 -8.57
CA ASP A 85 27.95 -6.41 -9.67
C ASP A 85 28.16 -5.56 -10.93
N CYS A 86 29.37 -4.99 -11.08
CA CYS A 86 29.98 -4.57 -12.35
C CYS A 86 31.43 -4.03 -12.22
N LEU A 87 32.19 -4.32 -11.15
CA LEU A 87 33.58 -3.85 -11.00
C LEU A 87 34.61 -4.98 -10.82
N THR A 88 34.49 -6.04 -11.61
CA THR A 88 35.62 -6.94 -11.91
C THR A 88 35.79 -7.00 -13.43
N ALA A 89 36.40 -5.95 -13.96
CA ALA A 89 37.04 -5.93 -15.28
C ALA A 89 38.52 -6.28 -15.13
#